data_AF-U1ZIL1-F1
#
_entry.id   AF-U1ZIL1-F1
#
_cell.length_a   1.000
_cell.length_b   1.000
_cell.length_c   1.000
_cell.angle_alpha   90.00
_cell.angle_beta   90.00
_cell.angle_gamma   90.00
#
_symmetry.space_group_name_H-M   'P 1'
#
loop_
_entity.id
_entity.type
_entity.pdbx_description
1 polymer ?
#
loop_
_entity_poly.entity_id
_entity_poly.type
_entity_poly.pdbx_seq_one_letter_code
_entity_poly.pdbx_strand_id
1 'polypeptide(L)' 'YRASGLNLVTAAVVLWNTVYLERAAHALRGNGHAVDDALLQYLSPLGWEHINLTGDYLWRSSAKIGAGKFRPLRPLQPA' A
#
# COMPACT_ATOMS: atom_id res chain seq x y z
N TYR A 1 -4.33 16.13 -23.73
CA TYR A 1 -4.24 14.82 -23.08
C TYR A 1 -5.22 14.80 -21.90
N ARG A 2 -6.47 14.36 -22.10
CA ARG A 2 -7.42 14.18 -20.99
C ARG A 2 -7.11 12.84 -20.32
N ALA A 3 -6.14 12.83 -19.41
CA ALA A 3 -6.10 11.75 -18.44
C ALA A 3 -7.42 11.86 -17.66
N SER A 4 -8.35 10.94 -17.88
CA SER A 4 -9.57 10.84 -17.07
C SER A 4 -9.15 10.77 -15.61
N GLY A 5 -9.75 11.58 -14.72
CA GLY A 5 -9.38 11.59 -13.29
C GLY A 5 -9.41 10.18 -12.67
N LEU A 6 -10.25 9.30 -13.21
CA LEU A 6 -10.27 7.88 -12.88
C LEU A 6 -8.94 7.18 -13.14
N ASN A 7 -8.30 7.40 -14.29
CA ASN A 7 -7.01 6.79 -14.62
C ASN A 7 -5.90 7.25 -13.65
N LEU A 8 -5.94 8.52 -13.24
CA LEU A 8 -5.00 9.04 -12.24
C LEU A 8 -5.22 8.38 -10.88
N VAL A 9 -6.47 8.24 -10.43
CA VAL A 9 -6.81 7.58 -9.17
C VAL A 9 -6.41 6.11 -9.21
N THR A 10 -6.71 5.40 -10.30
CA THR A 10 -6.32 3.99 -10.47
C THR A 10 -4.81 3.84 -10.43
N ALA A 11 -4.05 4.68 -11.15
CA ALA A 11 -2.58 4.63 -11.13
C ALA A 11 -2.01 4.92 -9.72
N ALA A 12 -2.60 5.87 -8.99
CA ALA A 12 -2.18 6.18 -7.63
C ALA A 12 -2.45 5.03 -6.65
N VAL A 13 -3.61 4.36 -6.78
CA VAL A 13 -3.96 3.16 -6.00
C VAL A 13 -2.99 2.02 -6.28
N VAL A 14 -2.75 1.73 -7.56
CA VAL A 14 -1.82 0.69 -8.00
C VAL A 14 -0.43 0.95 -7.43
N LEU A 15 0.09 2.16 -7.59
CA LEU A 15 1.41 2.54 -7.08
C LEU A 15 1.51 2.39 -5.56
N TRP A 16 0.48 2.82 -4.83
CA TRP A 16 0.46 2.69 -3.38
C TRP A 16 0.47 1.21 -2.95
N ASN A 17 -0.38 0.40 -3.57
CA ASN A 17 -0.47 -1.04 -3.26
C ASN A 17 0.85 -1.76 -3.58
N THR A 18 1.48 -1.51 -4.73
CA THR A 18 2.75 -2.16 -5.08
C THR A 18 3.87 -1.81 -4.09
N VAL A 19 4.02 -0.53 -3.74
CA VAL A 19 5.09 -0.08 -2.83
C VAL A 19 4.91 -0.63 -1.41
N TYR A 20 3.67 -0.69 -0.90
CA TYR A 20 3.44 -1.21 0.45
C TYR A 20 3.49 -2.74 0.52
N LEU A 21 3.08 -3.45 -0.54
CA LEU A 21 3.21 -4.91 -0.61
C LEU A 21 4.67 -5.34 -0.63
N GLU A 22 5.52 -4.66 -1.39
CA GLU A 22 6.98 -4.91 -1.39
C GLU A 22 7.58 -4.71 0.01
N ARG A 23 7.23 -3.63 0.69
CA ARG A 23 7.73 -3.36 2.05
C ARG A 23 7.20 -4.36 3.06
N ALA A 24 5.95 -4.80 2.93
CA ALA A 24 5.38 -5.83 3.79
C ALA A 24 6.09 -7.18 3.59
N ALA A 25 6.35 -7.57 2.34
CA ALA A 25 7.13 -8.77 2.00
C ALA A 25 8.55 -8.72 2.60
N HIS A 26 9.24 -7.57 2.46
CA HIS A 26 10.56 -7.39 3.03
C HIS A 26 10.55 -7.44 4.57
N ALA A 27 9.54 -6.84 5.22
CA ALA A 27 9.39 -6.90 6.67
C ALA A 27 9.10 -8.33 7.16
N LEU A 28 8.25 -9.08 6.46
CA LEU A 28 7.97 -10.49 6.74
C LEU A 28 9.22 -11.35 6.62
N ARG A 29 9.99 -11.17 5.54
CA ARG A 29 11.29 -11.84 5.34
C ARG A 29 12.27 -11.54 6.48
N GLY A 30 12.36 -10.28 6.90
CA GLY A 30 13.20 -9.87 8.03
C GLY A 30 12.76 -10.46 9.38
N ASN A 31 11.48 -10.84 9.51
CA ASN A 31 10.93 -11.54 10.68
C ASN A 31 10.94 -13.07 10.53
N GLY A 32 11.73 -13.62 9.60
CA GLY A 32 11.90 -15.06 9.43
C GLY A 32 10.72 -15.79 8.79
N HIS A 33 9.73 -15.07 8.25
CA HIS A 33 8.65 -15.70 7.50
C HIS A 33 9.12 -16.01 6.07
N ALA A 34 8.90 -17.24 5.60
CA ALA A 34 9.16 -17.63 4.23
C ALA A 34 8.15 -16.94 3.31
N VAL A 35 8.57 -15.84 2.68
CA VAL A 35 7.80 -15.16 1.64
C VAL A 35 8.24 -15.71 0.29
N ASP A 36 7.32 -16.36 -0.41
CA ASP A 36 7.56 -16.86 -1.76
C ASP A 36 7.40 -15.72 -2.78
N ASP A 37 8.50 -15.30 -3.39
CA ASP A 37 8.53 -14.26 -4.41
C ASP A 37 7.72 -14.65 -5.65
N ALA A 38 7.59 -15.96 -5.94
CA ALA A 38 6.77 -16.45 -7.02
C ALA A 38 5.26 -16.30 -6.73
N LEU A 39 4.85 -16.11 -5.47
CA LEU A 39 3.47 -15.80 -5.12
C LEU A 39 3.17 -14.30 -5.20
N LEU A 40 4.18 -13.44 -5.03
CA LEU A 40 4.01 -11.98 -5.09
C LEU A 40 3.54 -11.50 -6.47
N GLN A 41 3.94 -12.17 -7.56
CA GLN A 41 3.49 -11.83 -8.92
C GLN A 41 1.99 -12.05 -9.15
N TYR A 42 1.35 -12.89 -8.33
CA TYR A 42 -0.09 -13.16 -8.41
C TYR A 42 -0.92 -12.21 -7.52
N LEU A 43 -0.27 -11.35 -6.73
CA LEU A 43 -0.97 -10.34 -5.97
C LEU A 43 -1.54 -9.28 -6.91
N SER A 44 -2.85 -9.12 -6.89
CA SER A 44 -3.49 -8.04 -7.64
C SER A 44 -3.18 -6.70 -6.97
N PRO A 45 -2.53 -5.75 -7.67
CA PRO A 45 -2.32 -4.40 -7.15
C PRO A 45 -3.63 -3.61 -7.09
N LEU A 46 -4.73 -4.15 -7.61
CA LEU A 46 -6.06 -3.56 -7.61
C LEU A 46 -6.94 -4.04 -6.43
N GLY A 47 -6.37 -4.60 -5.37
CA GLY A 47 -7.12 -4.84 -4.13
C GLY A 47 -7.70 -3.53 -3.60
N TRP A 48 -8.96 -3.25 -3.93
CA TRP A 48 -9.64 -1.97 -3.64
C TRP A 48 -10.59 -2.06 -2.45
N GLU A 49 -10.84 -3.25 -1.91
CA GLU A 49 -11.74 -3.48 -0.77
C GLU A 49 -11.30 -2.70 0.49
N HIS A 50 -10.00 -2.45 0.63
CA HIS A 50 -9.43 -1.66 1.72
C HIS A 50 -9.39 -0.14 1.43
N ILE A 51 -9.78 0.29 0.23
CA ILE A 51 -9.69 1.68 -0.24
C ILE A 51 -11.12 2.20 -0.40
N ASN A 52 -11.57 2.94 0.61
CA ASN A 52 -12.81 3.70 0.46
C ASN A 52 -12.58 4.79 -0.59
N LEU A 53 -13.41 4.82 -1.63
CA LEU A 53 -13.36 5.88 -2.66
C LEU A 53 -14.32 7.02 -2.34
N THR A 54 -15.34 6.75 -1.53
CA THR A 54 -16.41 7.68 -1.15
C THR A 54 -16.49 7.79 0.37
N GLY A 55 -16.42 9.02 0.90
CA GLY A 55 -16.50 9.28 2.34
C GLY A 55 -15.93 10.66 2.69
N ASP A 56 -16.24 11.13 3.89
CA ASP A 56 -15.66 12.37 4.42
C ASP A 56 -14.25 12.10 4.95
N TYR A 57 -13.24 12.59 4.22
CA TYR A 57 -11.84 12.47 4.61
C TYR A 57 -11.42 13.69 5.41
N LEU A 58 -11.29 13.52 6.72
CA LEU A 58 -10.72 14.55 7.59
C LEU A 58 -9.21 14.36 7.72
N TRP A 59 -8.43 15.10 6.94
CA TRP A 59 -6.97 15.12 7.11
C TRP A 59 -6.58 15.94 8.34
N ARG A 60 -6.22 15.27 9.44
CA ARG A 60 -5.53 15.93 10.55
C ARG A 60 -4.08 16.19 10.13
N SER A 61 -3.67 17.46 10.13
CA SER A 61 -2.33 17.95 9.76
C SER A 61 -1.16 17.33 10.56
N SER A 62 -1.46 16.54 11.60
CA SER A 62 -0.49 15.78 12.39
C SER A 62 -0.01 14.49 11.74
N ALA A 63 -0.62 14.02 10.65
CA ALA A 63 -0.08 12.94 9.81
C ALA A 63 1.08 13.48 8.96
N LYS A 64 2.09 14.08 9.60
CA LYS A 64 3.36 14.46 8.97
C LYS A 64 4.16 13.18 8.70
N ILE A 65 3.70 12.37 7.77
CA ILE A 65 4.62 11.48 7.06
C ILE A 65 5.55 12.44 6.31
N GLY A 66 6.76 12.64 6.82
CA GLY A 66 7.74 13.54 6.22
C GLY A 66 7.91 13.21 4.73
N ALA A 67 8.24 14.20 3.89
CA ALA A 67 8.43 13.98 2.46
C ALA A 67 9.36 12.77 2.22
N GLY A 68 8.89 11.80 1.43
CA GLY A 68 9.63 10.55 1.16
C GLY A 68 9.62 9.51 2.28
N LYS A 69 9.00 9.77 3.42
CA LYS A 69 8.74 8.76 4.45
C LYS A 69 7.47 8.01 4.10
N PHE A 70 7.37 6.79 4.60
CA PHE A 70 6.19 5.96 4.43
C PHE A 70 5.48 5.78 5.76
N ARG A 71 4.19 5.43 5.71
CA ARG A 71 3.45 5.00 6.90
C ARG A 71 4.14 3.74 7.46
N PRO A 72 4.32 3.64 8.80
CA PRO A 72 4.82 2.43 9.41
C PRO A 72 3.89 1.25 9.11
N LEU A 73 4.46 0.07 8.89
CA LEU A 73 3.70 -1.16 8.75
C LEU A 73 3.08 -1.53 10.11
N ARG A 74 1.96 -2.25 10.10
CA ARG A 74 1.40 -2.80 11.34
C ARG A 74 2.40 -3.80 11.93
N PRO A 75 2.61 -3.80 13.26
CA PRO A 75 3.47 -4.80 13.89
C PRO A 75 2.90 -6.20 13.60
N LEU A 76 3.78 -7.12 13.22
CA LEU A 76 3.43 -8.52 13.06
C LEU A 76 3.11 -9.07 14.45
N GLN A 77 1.99 -9.78 14.60
CA GLN A 77 1.72 -10.51 15.84
C GLN A 77 2.77 -11.63 15.98
N PRO A 78 3.39 -11.80 17.15
CA PRO A 78 4.21 -12.97 17.41
C PRO A 78 3.32 -14.23 17.32
N ALA A 79 3.86 -15.28 16.69
CA ALA A 79 3.23 -16.60 16.63
C ALA A 79 3.11 -17.24 18.02
#